data_AF-A0A956QVC3-F1
#
_entry.id   AF-A0A956QVC3-F1
#
_cell.length_a   1.000
_cell.length_b   1.000
_cell.length_c   1.000
_cell.angle_alpha   90.00
_cell.angle_beta   90.00
_cell.angle_gamma   90.00
#
_symmetry.space_group_name_H-M   'P 1'
#
loop_
_entity.id
_entity.type
_entity.pdbx_description
1 polymer ?
#
loop_
_entity_poly.entity_id
_entity_poly.type
_entity_poly.pdbx_seq_one_letter_code
_entity_poly.pdbx_strand_id
1 'polypeptide(L)'
;MKTTDRTVRRMLNDGRLAGSQTEDKGKMVWRVNATKELLEQLEKLEQVHDQSLFSAEVVGSATDVTEEDKPKEEAEPGFSQNDQGSSKEDLSPAAESFWSFMEEKILTKLQEKDQAIGMLLKVIEEKDLQLKLLPDLEKQAKAAEEEKKKAEAKEQEAIKERAKSEAERERAERLAREVEEERLRAKEEKKNVELKELEIQALKKQVDVMSDLKQSTEASRLAAKEELERIKAEKEEKERAVQEEVKALARKLEELQRPWYKKWFTWRQVEEE
;
A
#
# COMPACT_ATOMS: atom_id res chain seq x y z
N MET A 1 23.43 18.50 13.69
CA MET A 1 23.11 17.57 14.79
C MET A 1 23.67 16.19 14.45
N LYS A 2 24.37 15.49 15.35
CA LYS A 2 24.86 14.14 15.09
C LYS A 2 23.84 13.11 15.59
N THR A 3 23.11 12.46 14.69
CA THR A 3 22.24 11.33 15.03
C THR A 3 23.08 10.06 15.18
N THR A 4 22.82 9.27 16.23
CA THR A 4 23.53 8.01 16.48
C THR A 4 22.88 6.86 15.69
N ASP A 5 23.67 5.85 15.31
CA ASP A 5 23.23 4.68 14.53
C ASP A 5 22.04 3.95 15.20
N ARG A 6 22.03 3.87 16.53
CA ARG A 6 20.92 3.29 17.31
C ARG A 6 19.59 4.02 17.07
N THR A 7 19.62 5.35 16.94
CA THR A 7 18.43 6.17 16.69
C THR A 7 17.92 5.96 15.27
N VAL A 8 18.82 5.85 14.28
CA VAL A 8 18.45 5.57 12.89
C VAL A 8 17.76 4.21 12.76
N ARG A 9 18.31 3.16 13.39
CA ARG A 9 17.67 1.82 13.41
C ARG A 9 16.29 1.84 14.06
N ARG A 10 16.12 2.59 15.16
CA ARG A 10 14.81 2.73 15.81
C ARG A 10 13.81 3.40 14.87
N MET A 11 14.20 4.48 14.20
CA MET A 11 13.30 5.20 13.27
C MET A 11 12.93 4.39 12.02
N LEU A 12 13.83 3.52 11.54
CA LEU A 12 13.54 2.57 10.45
C LEU A 12 12.55 1.49 10.90
N ASN A 13 12.75 0.91 12.09
CA ASN A 13 11.82 -0.08 12.65
C ASN A 13 10.44 0.51 12.97
N ASP A 14 10.40 1.76 13.43
CA ASP A 14 9.17 2.50 13.73
C ASP A 14 8.47 3.01 12.43
N GLY A 15 9.02 2.72 11.24
CA GLY A 15 8.46 3.12 9.94
C GLY A 15 8.52 4.62 9.65
N ARG A 16 9.24 5.40 10.46
CA ARG A 16 9.41 6.86 10.29
C ARG A 16 10.45 7.21 9.22
N LEU A 17 11.36 6.30 8.91
CA LEU A 17 12.30 6.42 7.81
C LEU A 17 12.06 5.28 6.82
N ALA A 18 12.07 5.60 5.53
CA ALA A 18 12.07 4.57 4.49
C ALA A 18 13.51 4.10 4.26
N GLY A 19 13.76 2.81 4.40
CA GLY A 19 15.08 2.23 4.15
C GLY A 19 15.05 0.72 4.15
N SER A 20 16.08 0.12 3.56
CA SER A 20 16.24 -1.33 3.53
C SER A 20 17.61 -1.73 4.06
N GLN A 21 17.66 -2.92 4.67
CA GLN A 21 18.90 -3.53 5.11
C GLN A 21 19.52 -4.27 3.93
N THR A 22 20.76 -3.91 3.58
CA THR A 22 21.51 -4.58 2.51
C THR A 22 22.82 -5.11 3.07
N GLU A 23 23.20 -6.32 2.65
CA GLU A 23 24.49 -6.89 3.01
C GLU A 23 25.56 -6.39 2.04
N ASP A 24 26.55 -5.67 2.56
CA ASP A 24 27.70 -5.18 1.77
C ASP A 24 28.98 -5.70 2.42
N LYS A 25 29.74 -6.52 1.69
CA LYS A 25 31.01 -7.14 2.14
C LYS A 25 30.90 -7.87 3.49
N GLY A 26 29.82 -8.63 3.71
CA GLY A 26 29.60 -9.42 4.92
C GLY A 26 29.26 -8.58 6.16
N LYS A 27 28.93 -7.30 5.99
CA LYS A 27 28.38 -6.45 7.05
C LYS A 27 26.99 -5.97 6.63
N MET A 28 26.05 -6.08 7.56
CA MET A 28 24.71 -5.52 7.37
C MET A 28 24.77 -4.00 7.44
N VAL A 29 24.49 -3.33 6.33
CA VAL A 29 24.45 -1.86 6.22
C VAL A 29 23.01 -1.43 5.98
N TRP A 30 22.53 -0.50 6.81
CA TRP A 30 21.23 0.14 6.61
C TRP A 30 21.37 1.24 5.57
N ARG A 31 20.64 1.13 4.47
CA ARG A 31 20.52 2.20 3.47
C ARG A 31 19.21 2.91 3.69
N VAL A 32 19.28 4.19 4.07
CA VAL A 32 18.12 5.06 4.22
C VAL A 32 17.84 5.67 2.85
N ASN A 33 16.64 5.43 2.32
CA ASN A 33 16.18 6.08 1.11
C ASN A 33 15.72 7.48 1.50
N ALA A 34 16.14 8.51 0.75
CA ALA A 34 15.68 9.86 0.98
C ALA A 34 14.15 9.91 0.83
N THR A 35 13.44 10.11 1.93
CA THR A 35 11.99 10.33 1.91
C THR A 35 11.72 11.73 1.34
N LYS A 36 10.54 11.92 0.74
CA LYS A 36 10.13 13.24 0.20
C LYS A 36 10.25 14.35 1.26
N GLU A 37 9.96 14.04 2.54
CA GLU A 37 10.12 14.97 3.66
C GLU A 37 11.58 15.40 3.89
N LEU A 38 12.55 14.48 3.76
CA LEU A 38 13.98 14.81 3.88
C LEU A 38 14.46 15.66 2.71
N LEU A 39 13.95 15.39 1.50
CA LEU A 39 14.24 16.22 0.33
C LEU A 39 13.63 17.62 0.47
N GLU A 40 12.39 17.75 0.94
CA GLU A 40 11.76 19.04 1.23
C GLU A 40 12.47 19.81 2.36
N GLN A 41 12.98 19.12 3.38
CA GLN A 41 13.78 19.75 4.43
C GLN A 41 15.15 20.20 3.92
N LEU A 42 15.77 19.44 3.03
CA LEU A 42 17.01 19.84 2.35
C LEU A 42 16.77 21.03 1.42
N GLU A 43 15.69 21.02 0.64
CA GLU A 43 15.30 22.12 -0.24
C GLU A 43 14.97 23.40 0.55
N LYS A 44 14.30 23.27 1.71
CA LYS A 44 14.10 24.40 2.64
C LYS A 44 15.41 24.92 3.22
N LEU A 45 16.37 24.05 3.52
CA LEU A 45 17.70 24.45 4.00
C LEU A 45 18.53 25.11 2.88
N GLU A 46 18.39 24.64 1.64
CA GLU A 46 19.05 25.20 0.46
C GLU A 46 18.45 26.56 0.09
N GLN A 47 17.12 26.72 0.14
CA GLN A 47 16.45 28.01 -0.03
C GLN A 47 16.84 29.04 1.05
N VAL A 48 17.08 28.60 2.30
CA VAL A 48 17.58 29.47 3.37
C VAL A 48 19.06 29.82 3.16
N HIS A 49 19.84 28.95 2.51
CA HIS A 49 21.24 29.22 2.23
C HIS A 49 21.43 30.17 1.04
N ASP A 50 20.62 30.04 0.00
CA ASP A 50 20.65 30.92 -1.18
C ASP A 50 20.00 32.28 -0.96
N GLN A 51 19.19 32.45 0.10
CA GLN A 51 18.69 33.77 0.52
C GLN A 51 19.63 34.53 1.47
N SER A 52 20.77 33.96 1.86
CA SER A 52 21.77 34.63 2.71
C SER A 52 22.85 35.34 1.90
N LEU A 53 22.45 36.27 1.02
CA LEU A 53 23.35 37.29 0.46
C LEU A 53 22.97 38.74 0.83
N PHE A 54 21.91 38.94 1.63
CA PHE A 54 21.61 40.24 2.23
C PHE A 54 21.11 40.07 3.67
N SER A 55 21.98 40.35 4.62
CA SER A 55 21.58 40.94 5.91
C SER A 55 22.37 42.23 6.10
N ALA A 56 22.05 43.16 5.20
CA ALA A 56 22.12 44.58 5.50
C ALA A 56 20.92 44.92 6.40
N GLU A 57 21.23 45.45 7.59
CA GLU A 57 20.70 46.72 8.07
C GLU A 57 19.23 47.05 7.70
N VAL A 58 18.28 46.74 8.59
CA VAL A 58 17.00 47.45 8.68
C VAL A 58 16.66 47.69 10.15
N VAL A 59 17.02 48.91 10.57
CA VAL A 59 16.32 49.83 11.48
C VAL A 59 14.95 49.35 11.96
N GLY A 60 14.88 48.94 13.23
CA GLY A 60 13.64 48.88 14.01
C GLY A 60 13.40 50.23 14.69
N SER A 61 12.76 51.16 13.97
CA SER A 61 12.23 52.42 14.53
C SER A 61 10.96 52.11 15.33
N ALA A 62 11.12 51.96 16.64
CA ALA A 62 10.01 52.04 17.59
C ALA A 62 9.83 53.52 17.96
N THR A 63 8.91 54.21 17.28
CA THR A 63 8.35 55.48 17.78
C THR A 63 6.97 55.20 18.32
N ASP A 64 6.98 55.15 19.64
CA ASP A 64 5.85 55.10 20.55
C ASP A 64 4.94 56.33 20.36
N VAL A 65 3.65 56.07 20.48
CA VAL A 65 2.57 57.04 20.41
C VAL A 65 2.41 57.61 21.81
N THR A 66 2.53 58.93 21.96
CA THR A 66 1.98 59.62 23.14
C THR A 66 1.27 60.87 22.66
N GLU A 67 -0.07 60.80 22.70
CA GLU A 67 -0.98 61.93 22.73
C GLU A 67 -0.64 62.81 23.95
N GLU A 68 -0.57 64.13 23.77
CA GLU A 68 -0.96 65.10 24.79
C GLU A 68 -1.17 66.49 24.15
N ASP A 69 -2.43 66.75 23.82
CA ASP A 69 -3.22 67.90 24.27
C ASP A 69 -2.49 69.24 24.56
N LYS A 70 -2.66 70.22 23.66
CA LYS A 70 -2.76 71.65 24.04
C LYS A 70 -3.23 72.54 22.88
N PRO A 71 -4.44 73.13 22.93
CA PRO A 71 -4.77 74.28 22.10
C PRO A 71 -4.08 75.51 22.69
N LYS A 72 -3.14 76.11 21.95
CA LYS A 72 -2.58 77.42 22.31
C LYS A 72 -3.26 78.49 21.47
N GLU A 73 -4.33 78.98 22.05
CA GLU A 73 -4.95 80.28 21.87
C GLU A 73 -3.89 81.41 22.03
N GLU A 74 -4.21 82.58 21.47
CA GLU A 74 -3.51 83.86 21.66
C GLU A 74 -2.21 84.09 20.89
N ALA A 75 -2.31 84.87 19.80
CA ALA A 75 -1.88 86.27 19.84
C ALA A 75 -2.06 86.89 18.45
N GLU A 76 -3.14 87.66 18.29
CA GLU A 76 -3.09 88.80 17.38
C GLU A 76 -2.00 89.76 17.87
N PRO A 77 -1.10 90.25 17.01
CA PRO A 77 -0.54 91.57 17.18
C PRO A 77 -1.42 92.53 16.38
N GLY A 78 -2.37 93.14 17.08
CA GLY A 78 -2.86 94.45 16.71
C GLY A 78 -1.68 95.41 16.66
N PHE A 79 -1.18 95.68 15.46
CA PHE A 79 -0.22 96.76 15.23
C PHE A 79 -0.96 97.95 14.65
N SER A 80 -1.37 98.82 15.58
CA SER A 80 -1.76 100.19 15.34
C SER A 80 -0.55 100.94 14.79
N GLN A 81 -0.64 101.41 13.55
CA GLN A 81 0.09 102.59 13.09
C GLN A 81 -0.87 103.52 12.36
N ASN A 82 -1.45 104.38 13.19
CA ASN A 82 -1.90 105.70 12.84
C ASN A 82 -0.67 106.46 12.31
N ASP A 83 -0.57 106.67 11.00
CA ASP A 83 0.44 107.57 10.44
C ASP A 83 -0.19 108.60 9.52
N GLN A 84 0.18 109.83 9.82
CA GLN A 84 -0.52 111.06 9.46
C GLN A 84 -0.35 111.38 7.99
N GLY A 85 -1.38 112.03 7.43
CA GLY A 85 -1.31 112.66 6.12
C GLY A 85 -0.16 113.64 6.03
N SER A 86 0.85 113.30 5.24
CA SER A 86 1.82 114.23 4.70
C SER A 86 1.59 114.36 3.20
N SER A 87 0.99 115.49 2.82
CA SER A 87 1.22 116.24 1.58
C SER A 87 1.77 115.45 0.38
N LYS A 88 0.88 115.26 -0.61
CA LYS A 88 1.25 115.31 -2.03
C LYS A 88 2.17 116.50 -2.26
N GLU A 89 3.36 116.26 -2.77
CA GLU A 89 3.93 116.94 -3.94
C GLU A 89 5.40 116.52 -4.08
N ASP A 90 5.70 115.98 -5.27
CA ASP A 90 7.02 115.67 -5.83
C ASP A 90 7.75 114.42 -5.30
N LEU A 91 7.08 113.26 -5.37
CA LEU A 91 7.80 112.00 -5.53
C LEU A 91 8.47 111.99 -6.91
N SER A 92 9.81 111.87 -6.91
CA SER A 92 10.62 111.72 -8.12
C SER A 92 10.05 110.59 -9.00
N PRO A 93 10.03 110.72 -10.34
CA PRO A 93 9.60 109.65 -11.26
C PRO A 93 10.36 108.33 -11.06
N ALA A 94 11.52 108.35 -10.39
CA ALA A 94 12.26 107.17 -9.96
C ALA A 94 11.58 106.38 -8.82
N ALA A 95 10.85 107.05 -7.93
CA ALA A 95 10.10 106.41 -6.84
C ALA A 95 8.79 105.79 -7.34
N GLU A 96 8.09 106.46 -8.27
CA GLU A 96 6.88 105.91 -8.91
C GLU A 96 7.19 104.62 -9.68
N SER A 97 8.29 104.58 -10.43
CA SER A 97 8.72 103.36 -11.13
C SER A 97 9.12 102.21 -10.19
N PHE A 98 9.72 102.51 -9.03
CA PHE A 98 10.01 101.51 -8.00
C PHE A 98 8.73 100.93 -7.37
N TRP A 99 7.75 101.78 -7.07
CA TRP A 99 6.46 101.34 -6.53
C TRP A 99 5.65 100.53 -7.54
N SER A 100 5.59 100.94 -8.80
CA SER A 100 4.93 100.14 -9.86
C SER A 100 5.61 98.78 -10.05
N PHE A 101 6.94 98.73 -10.01
CA PHE A 101 7.68 97.46 -10.06
C PHE A 101 7.40 96.56 -8.85
N MET A 102 7.32 97.14 -7.65
CA MET A 102 6.97 96.40 -6.44
C MET A 102 5.52 95.92 -6.47
N GLU A 103 4.59 96.74 -6.95
CA GLU A 103 3.18 96.41 -7.12
C GLU A 103 3.00 95.26 -8.12
N GLU A 104 3.67 95.32 -9.28
CA GLU A 104 3.69 94.24 -10.28
C GLU A 104 4.29 92.95 -9.70
N LYS A 105 5.38 93.06 -8.93
CA LYS A 105 6.01 91.91 -8.25
C LYS A 105 5.14 91.30 -7.14
N ILE A 106 4.36 92.11 -6.44
CA ILE A 106 3.41 91.65 -5.41
C ILE A 106 2.23 90.97 -6.08
N LEU A 107 1.67 91.54 -7.14
CA LEU A 107 0.55 90.97 -7.91
C LEU A 107 0.93 89.63 -8.56
N THR A 108 2.12 89.55 -9.17
CA THR A 108 2.61 88.28 -9.75
C THR A 108 2.80 87.20 -8.67
N LYS A 109 3.40 87.53 -7.52
CA LYS A 109 3.51 86.58 -6.41
C LYS A 109 2.17 86.18 -5.80
N LEU A 110 1.19 87.08 -5.80
CA LEU A 110 -0.17 86.78 -5.34
C LEU A 110 -0.85 85.81 -6.31
N GLN A 111 -0.72 86.06 -7.62
CA GLN A 111 -1.23 85.18 -8.67
C GLN A 111 -0.57 83.79 -8.64
N GLU A 112 0.74 83.71 -8.42
CA GLU A 112 1.46 82.44 -8.23
C GLU A 112 0.95 81.68 -6.98
N LYS A 113 0.68 82.41 -5.89
CA LYS A 113 0.11 81.81 -4.68
C LYS A 113 -1.32 81.33 -4.89
N ASP A 114 -2.16 82.07 -5.60
CA ASP A 114 -3.52 81.64 -5.92
C ASP A 114 -3.52 80.40 -6.82
N GLN A 115 -2.59 80.34 -7.77
CA GLN A 115 -2.37 79.12 -8.57
C GLN A 115 -1.91 77.94 -7.70
N ALA A 116 -0.96 78.15 -6.79
CA ALA A 116 -0.49 77.12 -5.88
C ALA A 116 -1.59 76.63 -4.92
N ILE A 117 -2.41 77.54 -4.38
CA ILE A 117 -3.58 77.22 -3.55
C ILE A 117 -4.58 76.41 -4.37
N GLY A 118 -4.87 76.80 -5.62
CA GLY A 118 -5.75 76.05 -6.50
C GLY A 118 -5.24 74.63 -6.81
N MET A 119 -3.92 74.46 -6.99
CA MET A 119 -3.32 73.12 -7.15
C MET A 119 -3.40 72.29 -5.88
N LEU A 120 -3.13 72.88 -4.71
CA LEU A 120 -3.23 72.18 -3.43
C LEU A 120 -4.65 71.73 -3.13
N LEU A 121 -5.67 72.54 -3.44
CA LEU A 121 -7.08 72.16 -3.26
C LEU A 121 -7.45 70.96 -4.14
N LYS A 122 -7.00 70.90 -5.40
CA LYS A 122 -7.21 69.73 -6.27
C LYS A 122 -6.55 68.47 -5.70
N VAL A 123 -5.33 68.59 -5.16
CA VAL A 123 -4.65 67.46 -4.52
C VAL A 123 -5.42 66.99 -3.28
N ILE A 124 -5.97 67.90 -2.48
CA ILE A 124 -6.81 67.54 -1.33
C ILE A 124 -8.09 66.82 -1.79
N GLU A 125 -8.77 67.31 -2.82
CA GLU A 125 -9.96 66.67 -3.38
C GLU A 125 -9.66 65.26 -3.93
N GLU A 126 -8.53 65.09 -4.62
CA GLU A 126 -8.06 63.78 -5.09
C GLU A 126 -7.74 62.83 -3.91
N LYS A 127 -7.13 63.35 -2.85
CA LYS A 127 -6.83 62.57 -1.63
C LYS A 127 -8.11 62.16 -0.89
N ASP A 128 -9.10 63.04 -0.81
CA ASP A 128 -10.40 62.73 -0.21
C ASP A 128 -11.18 61.69 -1.03
N LEU A 129 -11.09 61.74 -2.36
CA LEU A 129 -11.62 60.71 -3.24
C LEU A 129 -10.90 59.36 -3.02
N GLN A 130 -9.57 59.37 -2.92
CA GLN A 130 -8.79 58.17 -2.62
C GLN A 130 -9.17 57.57 -1.26
N LEU A 131 -9.31 58.40 -0.22
CA LEU A 131 -9.72 57.96 1.12
C LEU A 131 -11.14 57.37 1.11
N LYS A 132 -12.06 57.93 0.31
CA LYS A 132 -13.42 57.38 0.14
C LYS A 132 -13.46 56.05 -0.62
N LEU A 133 -12.47 55.77 -1.47
CA LEU A 133 -12.37 54.52 -2.25
C LEU A 133 -11.78 53.35 -1.46
N LEU A 134 -10.99 53.61 -0.41
CA LEU A 134 -10.35 52.56 0.39
C LEU A 134 -11.32 51.54 1.00
N PRO A 135 -12.47 51.93 1.59
CA PRO A 135 -13.41 50.98 2.17
C PRO A 135 -14.04 50.05 1.14
N ASP A 136 -14.26 50.53 -0.10
CA ASP A 136 -14.84 49.73 -1.16
C ASP A 136 -13.82 48.72 -1.72
N LEU A 137 -12.54 49.11 -1.82
CA LEU A 137 -11.46 48.19 -2.16
C LEU A 137 -11.26 47.12 -1.08
N GLU A 138 -11.35 47.49 0.19
CA GLU A 138 -11.24 46.54 1.30
C GLU A 138 -12.42 45.55 1.32
N LYS A 139 -13.64 46.02 1.05
CA LYS A 139 -14.81 45.14 0.89
C LYS A 139 -14.65 44.19 -0.29
N GLN A 140 -14.16 44.67 -1.43
CA GLN A 140 -13.90 43.82 -2.59
C GLN A 140 -12.82 42.77 -2.30
N ALA A 141 -11.74 43.15 -1.62
CA ALA A 141 -10.70 42.21 -1.23
C ALA A 141 -11.25 41.12 -0.28
N LYS A 142 -12.03 41.50 0.73
CA LYS A 142 -12.70 40.56 1.66
C LYS A 142 -13.66 39.62 0.93
N ALA A 143 -14.49 40.14 0.03
CA ALA A 143 -15.40 39.32 -0.77
C ALA A 143 -14.63 38.32 -1.66
N ALA A 144 -13.54 38.76 -2.30
CA ALA A 144 -12.70 37.90 -3.12
C ALA A 144 -11.98 36.81 -2.28
N GLU A 145 -11.55 37.12 -1.06
CA GLU A 145 -10.99 36.13 -0.13
C GLU A 145 -12.04 35.11 0.34
N GLU A 146 -13.26 35.55 0.63
CA GLU A 146 -14.36 34.65 1.01
C GLU A 146 -14.75 33.71 -0.14
N GLU A 147 -14.79 34.21 -1.38
CA GLU A 147 -15.03 33.38 -2.56
C GLU A 147 -13.93 32.35 -2.77
N LYS A 148 -12.65 32.72 -2.58
CA LYS A 148 -11.53 31.78 -2.65
C LYS A 148 -11.63 30.71 -1.57
N LYS A 149 -11.88 31.09 -0.31
CA LYS A 149 -12.07 30.14 0.80
C LYS A 149 -13.25 29.19 0.53
N LYS A 150 -14.33 29.69 -0.06
CA LYS A 150 -15.49 28.87 -0.45
C LYS A 150 -15.16 27.92 -1.61
N ALA A 151 -14.36 28.35 -2.58
CA ALA A 151 -13.91 27.51 -3.68
C ALA A 151 -12.97 26.39 -3.18
N GLU A 152 -12.00 26.74 -2.32
CA GLU A 152 -11.09 25.78 -1.68
C GLU A 152 -11.85 24.74 -0.84
N ALA A 153 -12.85 25.17 -0.07
CA ALA A 153 -13.68 24.25 0.71
C ALA A 153 -14.44 23.25 -0.18
N LYS A 154 -15.00 23.71 -1.30
CA LYS A 154 -15.67 22.84 -2.29
C LYS A 154 -14.70 21.89 -2.97
N GLU A 155 -13.48 22.33 -3.27
CA GLU A 155 -12.45 21.49 -3.85
C GLU A 155 -12.02 20.38 -2.87
N GLN A 156 -11.82 20.73 -1.60
CA GLN A 156 -11.51 19.73 -0.56
C GLN A 156 -12.64 18.71 -0.37
N GLU A 157 -13.90 19.12 -0.48
CA GLU A 157 -15.04 18.21 -0.42
C GLU A 157 -15.05 17.25 -1.62
N ALA A 158 -14.85 17.77 -2.83
CA ALA A 158 -14.76 16.95 -4.05
C ALA A 158 -13.58 15.96 -4.00
N ILE A 159 -12.43 16.36 -3.44
CA ILE A 159 -11.29 15.47 -3.24
C ILE A 159 -11.64 14.36 -2.24
N LYS A 160 -12.29 14.69 -1.12
CA LYS A 160 -12.72 13.71 -0.12
C LYS A 160 -13.73 12.72 -0.70
N GLU A 161 -14.66 13.18 -1.53
CA GLU A 161 -15.63 12.33 -2.20
C GLU A 161 -14.96 11.38 -3.21
N ARG A 162 -14.04 11.91 -4.04
CA ARG A 162 -13.23 11.09 -4.97
C ARG A 162 -12.44 10.01 -4.22
N ALA A 163 -11.76 10.39 -3.14
CA ALA A 163 -10.99 9.45 -2.31
C ALA A 163 -11.89 8.35 -1.69
N LYS A 164 -13.10 8.69 -1.24
CA LYS A 164 -14.07 7.69 -0.76
C LYS A 164 -14.49 6.74 -1.88
N SER A 165 -14.83 7.28 -3.06
CA SER A 165 -15.24 6.46 -4.21
C SER A 165 -14.12 5.53 -4.71
N GLU A 166 -12.88 5.99 -4.66
CA GLU A 166 -11.70 5.19 -5.03
C GLU A 166 -11.43 4.09 -4.01
N ALA A 167 -11.53 4.40 -2.71
CA ALA A 167 -11.40 3.40 -1.66
C ALA A 167 -12.50 2.32 -1.72
N GLU A 168 -13.73 2.69 -2.10
CA GLU A 168 -14.81 1.71 -2.32
C GLU A 168 -14.54 0.83 -3.55
N ARG A 169 -14.05 1.41 -4.65
CA ARG A 169 -13.63 0.64 -5.84
C ARG A 169 -12.51 -0.33 -5.52
N GLU A 170 -11.50 0.10 -4.77
CA GLU A 170 -10.38 -0.76 -4.38
C GLU A 170 -10.85 -1.91 -3.48
N ARG A 171 -11.78 -1.66 -2.55
CA ARG A 171 -12.40 -2.72 -1.73
C ARG A 171 -13.19 -3.71 -2.59
N ALA A 172 -13.98 -3.22 -3.54
CA ALA A 172 -14.72 -4.07 -4.47
C ALA A 172 -13.78 -4.92 -5.34
N GLU A 173 -12.68 -4.35 -5.81
CA GLU A 173 -11.67 -5.07 -6.61
C GLU A 173 -10.94 -6.14 -5.78
N ARG A 174 -10.59 -5.85 -4.52
CA ARG A 174 -10.00 -6.86 -3.62
C ARG A 174 -10.94 -8.03 -3.39
N LEU A 175 -12.21 -7.77 -3.10
CA LEU A 175 -13.22 -8.82 -2.96
C LEU A 175 -13.42 -9.62 -4.25
N ALA A 176 -13.38 -8.96 -5.41
CA ALA A 176 -13.46 -9.65 -6.70
C ALA A 176 -12.27 -10.59 -6.93
N ARG A 177 -11.05 -10.16 -6.57
CA ARG A 177 -9.83 -10.99 -6.63
C ARG A 177 -9.90 -12.18 -5.67
N GLU A 178 -10.35 -11.97 -4.43
CA GLU A 178 -10.54 -13.05 -3.45
C GLU A 178 -11.53 -14.10 -3.94
N VAL A 179 -12.67 -13.68 -4.51
CA VAL A 179 -13.66 -14.59 -5.09
C VAL A 179 -13.08 -15.35 -6.29
N GLU A 180 -12.26 -14.72 -7.13
CA GLU A 180 -11.61 -15.39 -8.25
C GLU A 180 -10.58 -16.44 -7.77
N GLU A 181 -9.77 -16.10 -6.77
CA GLU A 181 -8.83 -17.03 -6.13
C GLU A 181 -9.54 -18.24 -5.51
N GLU A 182 -10.65 -18.04 -4.80
CA GLU A 182 -11.46 -19.14 -4.26
C GLU A 182 -12.04 -20.03 -5.36
N ARG A 183 -12.48 -19.45 -6.49
CA ARG A 183 -12.95 -20.23 -7.64
C ARG A 183 -11.84 -21.04 -8.28
N LEU A 184 -10.60 -20.54 -8.31
CA LEU A 184 -9.45 -21.28 -8.79
C LEU A 184 -9.10 -22.43 -7.84
N ARG A 185 -9.05 -22.18 -6.52
CA ARG A 185 -8.84 -23.23 -5.50
C ARG A 185 -9.90 -24.32 -5.58
N ALA A 186 -11.17 -23.96 -5.71
CA ALA A 186 -12.26 -24.93 -5.86
C ALA A 186 -12.14 -25.77 -7.15
N LYS A 187 -11.60 -25.20 -8.24
CA LYS A 187 -11.32 -25.97 -9.47
C LYS A 187 -10.14 -26.93 -9.28
N GLU A 188 -9.08 -26.50 -8.60
CA GLU A 188 -7.93 -27.34 -8.28
C GLU A 188 -8.31 -28.50 -7.36
N GLU A 189 -9.12 -28.24 -6.33
CA GLU A 189 -9.66 -29.26 -5.43
C GLU A 189 -10.52 -30.28 -6.19
N LYS A 190 -11.38 -29.83 -7.12
CA LYS A 190 -12.16 -30.74 -7.97
C LYS A 190 -11.27 -31.64 -8.82
N LYS A 191 -10.22 -31.07 -9.46
CA LYS A 191 -9.25 -31.86 -10.23
C LYS A 191 -8.51 -32.86 -9.34
N ASN A 192 -8.13 -32.47 -8.12
CA ASN A 192 -7.47 -33.36 -7.18
C ASN A 192 -8.37 -34.49 -6.70
N VAL A 193 -9.66 -34.23 -6.49
CA VAL A 193 -10.66 -35.26 -6.17
C VAL A 193 -10.83 -36.22 -7.34
N GLU A 194 -10.97 -35.71 -8.56
CA GLU A 194 -11.08 -36.52 -9.78
C GLU A 194 -9.86 -37.43 -9.99
N LEU A 195 -8.65 -36.90 -9.78
CA LEU A 195 -7.41 -37.70 -9.83
C LEU A 195 -7.40 -38.80 -8.77
N LYS A 196 -7.82 -38.51 -7.54
CA LYS A 196 -7.92 -39.51 -6.46
C LYS A 196 -8.96 -40.58 -6.76
N GLU A 197 -10.09 -40.22 -7.37
CA GLU A 197 -11.12 -41.17 -7.78
C GLU A 197 -10.60 -42.14 -8.86
N LEU A 198 -9.84 -41.63 -9.84
CA LEU A 198 -9.18 -42.45 -10.85
C LEU A 198 -8.13 -43.39 -10.23
N GLU A 199 -7.35 -42.92 -9.26
CA GLU A 199 -6.39 -43.74 -8.52
C GLU A 199 -7.10 -44.85 -7.73
N ILE A 200 -8.17 -44.52 -7.01
CA ILE A 200 -9.00 -45.51 -6.30
C ILE A 200 -9.57 -46.54 -7.28
N GLN A 201 -10.03 -46.11 -8.45
CA GLN A 201 -10.57 -47.02 -9.47
C GLN A 201 -9.48 -47.95 -10.03
N ALA A 202 -8.26 -47.44 -10.25
CA ALA A 202 -7.13 -48.23 -10.70
C ALA A 202 -6.71 -49.28 -9.65
N LEU A 203 -6.60 -48.86 -8.38
CA LEU A 203 -6.31 -49.77 -7.27
C LEU A 203 -7.40 -50.82 -7.10
N LYS A 204 -8.68 -50.46 -7.24
CA LYS A 204 -9.80 -51.41 -7.20
C LYS A 204 -9.67 -52.48 -8.28
N LYS A 205 -9.39 -52.08 -9.52
CA LYS A 205 -9.13 -53.04 -10.62
C LYS A 205 -7.95 -53.96 -10.33
N GLN A 206 -6.87 -53.44 -9.73
CA GLN A 206 -5.72 -54.26 -9.35
C GLN A 206 -6.07 -55.27 -8.24
N VAL A 207 -6.87 -54.86 -7.25
CA VAL A 207 -7.37 -55.74 -6.19
C VAL A 207 -8.27 -56.84 -6.76
N ASP A 208 -9.16 -56.52 -7.69
CA ASP A 208 -10.03 -57.49 -8.35
C ASP A 208 -9.20 -58.55 -9.11
N VAL A 209 -8.21 -58.12 -9.92
CA VAL A 209 -7.29 -59.04 -10.62
C VAL A 209 -6.50 -59.92 -9.64
N MET A 210 -6.03 -59.36 -8.53
CA MET A 210 -5.33 -60.12 -7.50
C MET A 210 -6.23 -61.11 -6.77
N SER A 211 -7.51 -60.76 -6.57
CA SER A 211 -8.52 -61.65 -5.99
C SER A 211 -8.81 -62.84 -6.92
N ASP A 212 -9.02 -62.57 -8.20
CA ASP A 212 -9.26 -63.61 -9.22
C ASP A 212 -8.06 -64.55 -9.35
N LEU A 213 -6.84 -64.01 -9.32
CA LEU A 213 -5.61 -64.82 -9.34
C LEU A 213 -5.50 -65.71 -8.09
N LYS A 214 -5.84 -65.18 -6.90
CA LYS A 214 -5.88 -65.97 -5.67
C LYS A 214 -6.92 -67.08 -5.75
N GLN A 215 -8.14 -66.80 -6.19
CA GLN A 215 -9.18 -67.83 -6.36
C GLN A 215 -8.75 -68.89 -7.39
N SER A 216 -8.14 -68.49 -8.51
CA SER A 216 -7.64 -69.42 -9.53
C SER A 216 -6.51 -70.32 -9.00
N THR A 217 -5.57 -69.75 -8.25
CA THR A 217 -4.49 -70.52 -7.61
C THR A 217 -4.99 -71.45 -6.50
N GLU A 218 -5.97 -71.03 -5.72
CA GLU A 218 -6.64 -71.88 -4.73
C GLU A 218 -7.42 -73.02 -5.41
N ALA A 219 -8.15 -72.74 -6.49
CA ALA A 219 -8.86 -73.75 -7.27
C ALA A 219 -7.90 -74.77 -7.88
N SER A 220 -6.78 -74.32 -8.47
CA SER A 220 -5.73 -75.21 -8.99
C SER A 220 -5.06 -76.03 -7.90
N ARG A 221 -4.87 -75.45 -6.70
CA ARG A 221 -4.33 -76.16 -5.54
C ARG A 221 -5.29 -77.23 -5.03
N LEU A 222 -6.60 -76.97 -5.03
CA LEU A 222 -7.62 -77.96 -4.67
C LEU A 222 -7.67 -79.09 -5.71
N ALA A 223 -7.70 -78.76 -7.00
CA ALA A 223 -7.66 -79.75 -8.08
C ALA A 223 -6.41 -80.66 -7.99
N ALA A 224 -5.23 -80.07 -7.74
CA ALA A 224 -4.00 -80.84 -7.55
C ALA A 224 -4.04 -81.76 -6.32
N LYS A 225 -4.73 -81.36 -5.24
CA LYS A 225 -4.93 -82.23 -4.06
C LYS A 225 -5.85 -83.41 -4.38
N GLU A 226 -6.95 -83.16 -5.08
CA GLU A 226 -7.89 -84.21 -5.50
C GLU A 226 -7.21 -85.23 -6.44
N GLU A 227 -6.39 -84.77 -7.38
CA GLU A 227 -5.60 -85.67 -8.24
C GLU A 227 -4.59 -86.49 -7.44
N LEU A 228 -3.91 -85.90 -6.46
CA LEU A 228 -3.01 -86.64 -5.57
C LEU A 228 -3.75 -87.70 -4.75
N GLU A 229 -4.96 -87.41 -4.28
CA GLU A 229 -5.80 -88.38 -3.56
C GLU A 229 -6.26 -89.52 -4.48
N ARG A 230 -6.67 -89.22 -5.72
CA ARG A 230 -6.98 -90.25 -6.73
C ARG A 230 -5.80 -91.17 -7.01
N ILE A 231 -4.61 -90.60 -7.25
CA ILE A 231 -3.39 -91.38 -7.49
C ILE A 231 -3.03 -92.25 -6.28
N LYS A 232 -3.23 -91.76 -5.05
CA LYS A 232 -3.01 -92.56 -3.83
C LYS A 232 -4.00 -93.73 -3.75
N ALA A 233 -5.29 -93.49 -3.99
CA ALA A 233 -6.30 -94.54 -4.00
C ALA A 233 -6.00 -95.62 -5.06
N GLU A 234 -5.64 -95.22 -6.28
CA GLU A 234 -5.23 -96.17 -7.33
C GLU A 234 -3.97 -96.96 -6.97
N LYS A 235 -3.00 -96.32 -6.29
CA LYS A 235 -1.79 -97.01 -5.81
C LYS A 235 -2.12 -98.01 -4.71
N GLU A 236 -2.94 -97.64 -3.74
CA GLU A 236 -3.39 -98.57 -2.69
C GLU A 236 -4.17 -99.75 -3.27
N GLU A 237 -5.00 -99.52 -4.29
CA GLU A 237 -5.73 -100.58 -4.99
C GLU A 237 -4.76 -101.53 -5.73
N LYS A 238 -3.78 -100.99 -6.46
CA LYS A 238 -2.72 -101.78 -7.10
C LYS A 238 -1.89 -102.56 -6.09
N GLU A 239 -1.53 -101.94 -4.97
CA GLU A 239 -0.80 -102.61 -3.88
C GLU A 239 -1.62 -103.76 -3.28
N ARG A 240 -2.92 -103.57 -3.07
CA ARG A 240 -3.83 -104.65 -2.61
C ARG A 240 -3.90 -105.79 -3.63
N ALA A 241 -4.07 -105.47 -4.91
CA ALA A 241 -4.10 -106.47 -5.98
C ALA A 241 -2.79 -107.28 -6.04
N VAL A 242 -1.63 -106.61 -5.99
CA VAL A 242 -0.33 -107.28 -5.94
C VAL A 242 -0.17 -108.12 -4.67
N GLN A 243 -0.61 -107.64 -3.51
CA GLN A 243 -0.58 -108.42 -2.27
C GLN A 243 -1.46 -109.68 -2.37
N GLU A 244 -2.62 -109.60 -3.00
CA GLU A 244 -3.49 -110.76 -3.25
C GLU A 244 -2.85 -111.75 -4.21
N GLU A 245 -2.23 -111.28 -5.30
CA GLU A 245 -1.46 -112.12 -6.22
C GLU A 245 -0.29 -112.83 -5.52
N VAL A 246 0.48 -112.10 -4.70
CA VAL A 246 1.58 -112.67 -3.91
C VAL A 246 1.05 -113.73 -2.93
N LYS A 247 -0.07 -113.48 -2.25
CA LYS A 247 -0.70 -114.49 -1.37
C LYS A 247 -1.19 -115.71 -2.15
N ALA A 248 -1.77 -115.51 -3.34
CA ALA A 248 -2.21 -116.59 -4.21
C ALA A 248 -1.03 -117.44 -4.71
N LEU A 249 0.07 -116.80 -5.14
CA LEU A 249 1.31 -117.47 -5.52
C LEU A 249 1.94 -118.21 -4.33
N ALA A 250 1.93 -117.63 -3.13
CA ALA A 250 2.41 -118.27 -1.92
C ALA A 250 1.62 -119.55 -1.59
N ARG A 251 0.28 -119.51 -1.69
CA ARG A 251 -0.57 -120.71 -1.55
C ARG A 251 -0.25 -121.79 -2.58
N LYS A 252 -0.11 -121.42 -3.86
CA LYS A 252 0.31 -122.36 -4.92
C LYS A 252 1.68 -122.97 -4.64
N LEU A 253 2.62 -122.16 -4.14
CA LEU A 253 3.96 -122.64 -3.78
C LEU A 253 3.91 -123.60 -2.59
N GLU A 254 3.08 -123.33 -1.59
CA GLU A 254 2.83 -124.23 -0.44
C GLU A 254 2.19 -125.56 -0.89
N GLU A 255 1.22 -125.51 -1.82
CA GLU A 255 0.63 -126.70 -2.43
C GLU A 255 1.64 -127.55 -3.22
N LEU A 256 2.58 -126.91 -3.91
CA LEU A 256 3.67 -127.58 -4.63
C LEU A 256 4.74 -128.14 -3.68
N GLN A 257 5.06 -127.43 -2.60
CA GLN A 257 6.02 -127.88 -1.57
C GLN A 257 5.51 -129.03 -0.70
N ARG A 258 4.19 -129.30 -0.67
CA ARG A 258 3.67 -130.50 0.00
C ARG A 258 4.36 -131.75 -0.58
N PRO A 259 5.13 -132.49 0.24
CA PRO A 259 5.89 -133.63 -0.24
C PRO A 259 4.98 -134.60 -0.97
N TRP A 260 5.40 -135.05 -2.15
CA TRP A 260 4.59 -135.90 -3.02
C TRP A 260 4.06 -137.16 -2.31
N TYR A 261 4.80 -137.72 -1.34
CA TYR A 261 4.36 -138.85 -0.53
C TYR A 261 3.20 -138.53 0.43
N LYS A 262 3.06 -137.27 0.90
CA LYS A 262 1.90 -136.84 1.72
C LYS A 262 0.63 -136.72 0.88
N LYS A 263 0.73 -136.41 -0.41
CA LYS A 263 -0.42 -136.39 -1.34
C LYS A 263 -0.98 -137.79 -1.59
N TRP A 264 -0.16 -138.84 -1.47
CA TRP A 264 -0.58 -140.24 -1.61
C TRP A 264 -1.33 -140.78 -0.37
N PHE A 265 -0.96 -140.37 0.84
CA PHE A 265 -1.57 -140.90 2.06
C PHE A 265 -2.99 -140.36 2.34
N THR A 266 -3.32 -139.14 1.88
CA THR A 266 -4.66 -138.55 2.10
C THR A 266 -5.76 -139.18 1.25
N TRP A 267 -5.43 -139.84 0.13
CA TRP A 267 -6.42 -140.55 -0.69
C TRP A 267 -6.94 -141.82 -0.02
N ARG A 268 -6.21 -142.40 0.95
CA ARG A 268 -6.60 -143.65 1.61
C ARG A 268 -7.58 -143.46 2.78
N GLN A 269 -7.77 -142.24 3.29
CA GLN A 269 -8.71 -141.98 4.40
C GLN A 269 -10.13 -141.56 3.98
N VAL A 270 -10.38 -141.33 2.68
CA VAL A 270 -11.71 -140.94 2.17
C VAL A 270 -12.55 -142.17 1.74
N GLU A 271 -12.00 -143.39 1.85
CA GLU A 271 -12.71 -144.64 1.53
C GLU A 271 -13.29 -145.38 2.75
N GLU A 272 -13.15 -144.86 3.97
CA GLU A 272 -13.66 -145.50 5.21
C GLU A 272 -14.70 -144.66 6.00
N GLU A 273 -15.23 -143.57 5.41
CA GLU A 273 -16.45 -142.87 5.86
C GLU A 273 -17.48 -142.83 4.74
#